data_AF-Q9VK65-F1
#
_entry.id   AF-Q9VK65-F1
#
_cell.length_a   1.000
_cell.length_b   1.000
_cell.length_c   1.000
_cell.angle_alpha   90.00
_cell.angle_beta   90.00
_cell.angle_gamma   90.00
#
_symmetry.space_group_name_H-M   'P 1'
#
loop_
_entity.id
_entity.type
_entity.pdbx_description
1 polymer ?
#
loop_
_entity_poly.entity_id
_entity_poly.type
_entity_poly.pdbx_seq_one_letter_code
_entity_poly.pdbx_strand_id
1 'polypeptide(L)'
;MTITNWFNWSVKDLSNESHARPKLIPGFDQLDKRLQAALQERDVQKHQRKRTQAGGGQSQAKPKKLKTTRKQTPRVCKFQKVYTEKRKKLKREANMQSNAFQFRSRPVPDFERSHRRLERRKLYLNSLQTVTKPRCPATLATSMVALNKRLKKQRQSRKTSDFVPRINPGSSMDYLNRQPFTPLVKSSFTHPKPFHLHTSERALRRQVYDERKRIRMDRRLEQQTIDWFARERSEYFKLRKMTNFKATPNPWKQTRVTARKDSQAA
;
A
#
# COMPACT_ATOMS: atom_id res chain seq x y z
N MET A 1 -21.44 1.08 -12.11
CA MET A 1 -20.77 -0.25 -12.10
C MET A 1 -19.71 -0.26 -11.01
N THR A 2 -19.99 -0.85 -9.84
CA THR A 2 -18.98 -1.05 -8.79
C THR A 2 -18.30 -2.38 -9.03
N ILE A 3 -17.18 -2.36 -9.76
CA ILE A 3 -16.26 -3.49 -9.85
C ILE A 3 -15.70 -3.67 -8.45
N THR A 4 -16.28 -4.60 -7.69
CA THR A 4 -15.76 -4.94 -6.37
C THR A 4 -14.41 -5.61 -6.61
N ASN A 5 -13.34 -4.91 -6.23
CA ASN A 5 -11.96 -5.40 -6.36
C ASN A 5 -11.69 -6.49 -5.33
N TRP A 6 -12.14 -7.72 -5.60
CA TRP A 6 -11.86 -8.89 -4.73
C TRP A 6 -10.36 -9.22 -4.70
N PHE A 7 -9.61 -8.77 -5.71
CA PHE A 7 -8.18 -9.03 -5.90
C PHE A 7 -7.27 -8.48 -4.79
N ASN A 8 -7.67 -7.44 -4.04
CA ASN A 8 -6.82 -6.84 -3.01
C ASN A 8 -6.66 -7.71 -1.74
N TRP A 9 -7.41 -8.81 -1.61
CA TRP A 9 -7.51 -9.57 -0.36
C TRP A 9 -6.69 -10.86 -0.30
N SER A 10 -6.04 -11.29 -1.40
CA SER A 10 -5.41 -12.63 -1.47
C SER A 10 -3.88 -12.67 -1.48
N VAL A 11 -3.16 -11.56 -1.29
CA VAL A 11 -1.69 -11.53 -1.53
C VAL A 11 -0.81 -11.46 -0.26
N LYS A 12 -1.34 -11.45 0.97
CA LYS A 12 -0.47 -11.21 2.13
C LYS A 12 0.11 -12.43 2.89
N ASP A 13 -0.36 -13.66 2.68
CA ASP A 13 -0.04 -14.73 3.65
C ASP A 13 0.66 -15.97 3.05
N LEU A 14 1.52 -15.80 2.04
CA LEU A 14 2.41 -16.87 1.57
C LEU A 14 3.88 -16.50 1.82
N SER A 15 4.26 -16.44 3.09
CA SER A 15 5.66 -16.58 3.51
C SER A 15 5.69 -17.47 4.75
N ASN A 16 5.82 -18.77 4.51
CA ASN A 16 6.28 -19.73 5.50
C ASN A 16 7.75 -19.41 5.80
N GLU A 17 7.99 -18.52 6.74
CA GLU A 17 9.28 -18.43 7.43
C GLU A 17 8.99 -18.31 8.92
N SER A 18 9.18 -19.46 9.57
CA SER A 18 9.20 -19.66 11.02
C SER A 18 10.37 -18.88 11.63
N HIS A 19 10.15 -17.59 11.86
CA HIS A 19 10.90 -16.84 12.85
C HIS A 19 9.92 -16.41 13.92
N ALA A 20 10.18 -16.84 15.16
CA ALA A 20 9.41 -16.53 16.34
C ALA A 20 9.10 -15.03 16.37
N ARG A 21 7.93 -14.64 15.86
CA ARG A 21 7.54 -13.24 15.75
C ARG A 21 7.22 -12.76 17.17
N PRO A 22 7.82 -11.64 17.62
CA PRO A 22 7.48 -11.07 18.91
C PRO A 22 5.98 -10.79 18.95
N LYS A 23 5.37 -10.99 20.13
CA LYS A 23 3.94 -10.84 20.40
C LYS A 23 3.45 -9.50 19.84
N LEU A 24 2.81 -9.55 18.67
CA LEU A 24 2.26 -8.38 17.99
C LEU A 24 1.13 -7.82 18.85
N ILE A 25 1.17 -6.50 19.09
CA ILE A 25 0.09 -5.80 19.80
C ILE A 25 -1.20 -5.99 18.98
N PRO A 26 -2.31 -6.47 19.59
CA PRO A 26 -3.58 -6.63 18.89
C PRO A 26 -3.99 -5.30 18.22
N GLY A 27 -4.32 -5.35 16.92
CA GLY A 27 -4.71 -4.17 16.13
C GLY A 27 -3.59 -3.47 15.37
N PHE A 28 -2.35 -3.96 15.42
CA PHE A 28 -1.22 -3.39 14.65
C PHE A 28 -1.50 -3.30 13.15
N ASP A 29 -2.25 -4.24 12.59
CA ASP A 29 -2.64 -4.28 11.17
C ASP A 29 -3.55 -3.12 10.74
N GLN A 30 -4.25 -2.49 11.68
CA GLN A 30 -5.13 -1.35 11.42
C GLN A 30 -4.38 -0.01 11.47
N LEU A 31 -3.13 0.01 11.95
CA LEU A 31 -2.36 1.24 12.02
C LEU A 31 -1.89 1.67 10.63
N ASP A 32 -1.88 2.99 10.44
CA ASP A 32 -1.41 3.61 9.21
C ASP A 32 0.06 3.23 8.94
N LYS A 33 0.43 3.03 7.66
CA LYS A 33 1.74 2.46 7.28
C LYS A 33 2.92 3.25 7.85
N ARG A 34 2.74 4.57 8.01
CA ARG A 34 3.73 5.46 8.64
C ARG A 34 3.98 5.13 10.11
N LEU A 35 2.92 4.82 10.86
CA LEU A 35 3.03 4.42 12.28
C LEU A 35 3.67 3.04 12.41
N GLN A 36 3.33 2.10 11.52
CA GLN A 36 3.96 0.77 11.50
C GLN A 36 5.48 0.86 11.32
N ALA A 37 5.95 1.72 10.39
CA ALA A 37 7.38 1.93 10.15
C ALA A 37 8.09 2.54 11.38
N ALA A 38 7.49 3.58 11.99
CA ALA A 38 8.07 4.23 13.17
C ALA A 38 8.19 3.29 14.38
N LEU A 39 7.24 2.36 14.56
CA LEU A 39 7.30 1.34 15.61
C LEU A 39 8.36 0.28 15.33
N GLN A 40 8.52 -0.16 14.08
CA GLN A 40 9.57 -1.11 13.69
C GLN A 40 10.97 -0.52 13.87
N GLU A 41 11.20 0.75 13.51
CA GLU A 41 12.49 1.42 13.72
C GLU A 41 12.89 1.47 15.21
N ARG A 42 11.91 1.69 16.10
CA ARG A 42 12.15 1.67 17.55
C ARG A 42 12.57 0.30 18.07
N ASP A 43 12.02 -0.79 17.53
CA ASP A 43 12.37 -2.15 17.95
C ASP A 43 13.79 -2.52 17.49
N VAL A 44 14.20 -2.13 16.28
CA VAL A 44 15.58 -2.34 15.80
C VAL A 44 16.58 -1.63 16.72
N GLN A 45 16.30 -0.41 17.14
CA GLN A 45 17.17 0.33 18.08
C GLN A 45 17.27 -0.34 19.46
N LYS A 46 16.17 -0.94 19.97
CA LYS A 46 16.20 -1.67 21.25
C LYS A 46 17.12 -2.89 21.22
N HIS A 47 17.17 -3.62 20.11
CA HIS A 47 18.04 -4.80 20.00
C HIS A 47 19.53 -4.44 19.98
N GLN A 48 19.90 -3.31 19.38
CA GLN A 48 21.28 -2.84 19.38
C GLN A 48 21.75 -2.35 20.77
N ARG A 49 20.83 -1.92 21.63
CA ARG A 49 21.14 -1.49 23.01
C ARG A 49 21.21 -2.63 24.03
N LYS A 50 21.16 -3.90 23.60
CA LYS A 50 21.44 -5.02 24.50
C LYS A 50 22.93 -5.04 24.84
N ARG A 51 23.25 -4.36 25.94
CA ARG A 51 24.55 -4.34 26.62
C ARG A 51 25.07 -5.78 26.76
N THR A 52 26.14 -6.09 26.04
CA THR A 52 26.93 -7.32 26.22
C THR A 52 27.28 -7.42 27.70
N GLN A 53 26.83 -8.48 28.37
CA GLN A 53 27.12 -8.66 29.79
C GLN A 53 28.64 -8.77 29.97
N ALA A 54 29.19 -7.81 30.71
CA ALA A 54 30.57 -7.79 31.13
C ALA A 54 30.74 -8.86 32.22
N GLY A 55 31.11 -10.08 31.83
CA GLY A 55 31.23 -11.19 32.77
C GLY A 55 31.35 -12.54 32.07
N GLY A 56 32.39 -12.70 31.26
CA GLY A 56 32.66 -13.94 30.54
C GLY A 56 34.11 -13.96 30.10
N GLY A 57 35.02 -13.81 31.06
CA GLY A 57 36.46 -13.87 30.87
C GLY A 57 36.90 -15.27 30.46
N GLN A 58 36.73 -15.61 29.19
CA GLN A 58 37.43 -16.76 28.62
C GLN A 58 38.87 -16.32 28.33
N SER A 59 39.75 -16.75 29.22
CA SER A 59 41.21 -16.76 29.08
C SER A 59 41.59 -17.33 27.71
N GLN A 60 41.76 -16.44 26.73
CA GLN A 60 42.36 -16.76 25.44
C GLN A 60 43.85 -16.97 25.67
N ALA A 61 44.23 -18.24 25.91
CA ALA A 61 45.61 -18.68 25.93
C ALA A 61 46.29 -18.22 24.64
N LYS A 62 47.33 -17.39 24.77
CA LYS A 62 48.09 -16.80 23.65
C LYS A 62 48.63 -17.94 22.78
N PRO A 63 48.16 -18.13 21.53
CA PRO A 63 48.75 -19.14 20.67
C PRO A 63 50.18 -18.73 20.32
N LYS A 64 51.13 -19.62 20.62
CA LYS A 64 52.55 -19.48 20.27
C LYS A 64 52.65 -19.16 18.78
N LYS A 65 53.33 -18.06 18.46
CA LYS A 65 53.59 -17.56 17.11
C LYS A 65 54.51 -18.55 16.36
N LEU A 66 53.93 -19.61 15.78
CA LEU A 66 54.62 -20.37 14.75
C LEU A 66 54.83 -19.42 13.57
N LYS A 67 56.11 -19.17 13.26
CA LYS A 67 56.58 -18.37 12.13
C LYS A 67 55.89 -18.89 10.87
N THR A 68 54.78 -18.28 10.52
CA THR A 68 54.04 -18.58 9.29
C THR A 68 54.91 -18.01 8.19
N THR A 69 55.76 -18.86 7.62
CA THR A 69 56.35 -18.60 6.31
C THR A 69 55.17 -18.21 5.44
N ARG A 70 55.13 -16.93 5.03
CA ARG A 70 54.08 -16.39 4.17
C ARG A 70 54.27 -17.10 2.83
N LYS A 71 53.78 -18.33 2.72
CA LYS A 71 53.64 -19.06 1.45
C LYS A 71 52.76 -18.15 0.61
N GLN A 72 53.42 -17.34 -0.22
CA GLN A 72 52.78 -16.41 -1.12
C GLN A 72 51.86 -17.26 -1.96
N THR A 73 50.56 -17.21 -1.66
CA THR A 73 49.59 -18.00 -2.39
C THR A 73 49.67 -17.51 -3.83
N PRO A 74 50.00 -18.39 -4.80
CA PRO A 74 50.24 -17.96 -6.18
C PRO A 74 49.03 -17.17 -6.68
N ARG A 75 49.29 -16.10 -7.44
CA ARG A 75 48.25 -15.15 -7.92
C ARG A 75 47.06 -15.88 -8.57
N VAL A 76 47.31 -17.00 -9.23
CA VAL A 76 46.30 -17.92 -9.82
C VAL A 76 45.19 -18.31 -8.83
N CYS A 77 45.52 -18.66 -7.59
CA CYS A 77 44.51 -19.05 -6.60
C CYS A 77 43.58 -17.88 -6.23
N LYS A 78 44.07 -16.64 -6.27
CA LYS A 78 43.23 -15.44 -6.04
C LYS A 78 42.27 -15.24 -7.21
N PHE A 79 42.73 -15.40 -8.44
CA PHE A 79 41.88 -15.30 -9.63
C PHE A 79 40.79 -16.38 -9.66
N GLN A 80 41.10 -17.60 -9.24
CA GLN A 80 40.12 -18.69 -9.14
C GLN A 80 38.98 -18.34 -8.14
N LYS A 81 39.30 -17.70 -7.01
CA LYS A 81 38.27 -17.21 -6.07
C LYS A 81 37.34 -16.18 -6.71
N VAL A 82 37.91 -15.17 -7.38
CA VAL A 82 37.12 -14.14 -8.09
C VAL A 82 36.23 -14.78 -9.17
N TYR A 83 36.77 -15.73 -9.93
CA TYR A 83 36.01 -16.44 -10.96
C TYR A 83 34.86 -17.26 -10.38
N THR A 84 35.10 -18.01 -9.29
CA THR A 84 34.05 -18.80 -8.63
C THR A 84 32.95 -17.93 -8.03
N GLU A 85 33.28 -16.76 -7.48
CA GLU A 85 32.29 -15.79 -6.98
C GLU A 85 31.45 -15.19 -8.11
N LYS A 86 32.08 -14.76 -9.22
CA LYS A 86 31.36 -14.25 -10.40
C LYS A 86 30.44 -15.32 -10.99
N ARG A 87 30.90 -16.57 -11.09
CA ARG A 87 30.08 -17.69 -11.55
C ARG A 87 28.87 -17.96 -10.64
N LYS A 88 29.03 -17.85 -9.31
CA LYS A 88 27.92 -17.94 -8.35
C LYS A 88 26.93 -16.79 -8.51
N LYS A 89 27.40 -15.56 -8.73
CA LYS A 89 26.53 -14.39 -8.99
C LYS A 89 25.71 -14.58 -10.26
N LEU A 90 26.35 -14.97 -11.37
CA LEU A 90 25.67 -15.28 -12.63
C LEU A 90 24.58 -16.35 -12.47
N LYS A 91 24.87 -17.42 -11.71
CA LYS A 91 23.88 -18.47 -11.44
C LYS A 91 22.67 -17.96 -10.64
N ARG A 92 22.88 -17.04 -9.69
CA ARG A 92 21.79 -16.40 -8.94
C ARG A 92 20.93 -15.52 -9.85
N GLU A 93 21.56 -14.72 -10.70
CA GLU A 93 20.87 -13.86 -11.66
C GLU A 93 20.03 -14.68 -12.66
N ALA A 94 20.60 -15.75 -13.21
CA ALA A 94 19.88 -16.67 -14.10
C ALA A 94 18.68 -17.34 -13.41
N ASN A 95 18.85 -17.79 -12.16
CA ASN A 95 17.74 -18.36 -11.38
C ASN A 95 16.65 -17.33 -11.08
N MET A 96 17.01 -16.08 -10.77
CA MET A 96 16.02 -15.02 -10.54
C MET A 96 15.24 -14.70 -11.82
N GLN A 97 15.91 -14.65 -12.97
CA GLN A 97 15.26 -14.47 -14.26
C GLN A 97 14.30 -15.63 -14.54
N SER A 98 14.77 -16.88 -14.43
CA SER A 98 13.92 -18.06 -14.61
C SER A 98 12.70 -18.05 -13.69
N ASN A 99 12.88 -17.74 -12.40
CA ASN A 99 11.78 -17.63 -11.43
C ASN A 99 10.81 -16.48 -11.73
N ALA A 100 11.28 -15.37 -12.30
CA ALA A 100 10.45 -14.24 -12.69
C ALA A 100 9.57 -14.56 -13.91
N PHE A 101 10.06 -15.41 -14.81
CA PHE A 101 9.33 -15.86 -16.00
C PHE A 101 8.51 -17.12 -15.78
N GLN A 102 8.62 -17.78 -14.62
CA GLN A 102 7.83 -18.96 -14.32
C GLN A 102 6.36 -18.57 -14.12
N PHE A 103 5.48 -19.08 -14.99
CA PHE A 103 4.03 -18.90 -14.89
C PHE A 103 3.54 -19.53 -13.57
N ARG A 104 3.20 -18.69 -12.60
CA ARG A 104 2.54 -19.11 -11.37
C ARG A 104 1.05 -18.95 -11.55
N SER A 105 0.36 -20.00 -11.99
CA SER A 105 -1.08 -20.06 -11.80
C SER A 105 -1.33 -19.90 -10.29
N ARG A 106 -2.07 -18.85 -9.93
CA ARG A 106 -2.52 -18.72 -8.54
C ARG A 106 -3.49 -19.88 -8.31
N PRO A 107 -3.41 -20.58 -7.17
CA PRO A 107 -4.40 -21.60 -6.85
C PRO A 107 -5.79 -20.96 -6.93
N VAL A 108 -6.77 -21.72 -7.44
CA VAL A 108 -8.17 -21.26 -7.50
C VAL A 108 -8.55 -20.74 -6.11
N PRO A 109 -9.04 -19.49 -5.99
CA PRO A 109 -9.44 -18.94 -4.71
C PRO A 109 -10.46 -19.86 -4.03
N ASP A 110 -10.27 -20.11 -2.75
CA ASP A 110 -11.26 -20.82 -1.94
C ASP A 110 -12.49 -19.91 -1.73
N PHE A 111 -13.48 -20.09 -2.61
CA PHE A 111 -14.70 -19.28 -2.62
C PHE A 111 -15.54 -19.51 -1.36
N GLU A 112 -15.57 -20.74 -0.82
CA GLU A 112 -16.30 -21.04 0.41
C GLU A 112 -15.76 -20.21 1.58
N ARG A 113 -14.43 -20.20 1.75
CA ARG A 113 -13.79 -19.40 2.80
C ARG A 113 -14.08 -17.90 2.63
N SER A 114 -14.11 -17.42 1.40
CA SER A 114 -14.44 -16.02 1.09
C SER A 114 -15.90 -15.68 1.46
N HIS A 115 -16.85 -16.58 1.14
CA HIS A 115 -18.26 -16.42 1.48
C HIS A 115 -18.48 -16.44 2.99
N ARG A 116 -17.88 -17.40 3.71
CA ARG A 116 -17.93 -17.45 5.19
C ARG A 116 -17.39 -16.17 5.83
N ARG A 117 -16.32 -15.59 5.28
CA ARG A 117 -15.77 -14.30 5.75
C ARG A 117 -16.74 -13.14 5.49
N LEU A 118 -17.39 -13.11 4.32
CA LEU A 118 -18.39 -12.09 3.99
C LEU A 118 -19.62 -12.19 4.91
N GLU A 119 -20.08 -13.39 5.23
CA GLU A 119 -21.18 -13.62 6.16
C GLU A 119 -20.84 -13.12 7.57
N ARG A 120 -19.68 -13.51 8.11
CA ARG A 120 -19.19 -12.99 9.41
C ARG A 120 -19.16 -11.46 9.44
N ARG A 121 -18.72 -10.85 8.34
CA ARG A 121 -18.68 -9.39 8.21
C ARG A 121 -20.08 -8.77 8.16
N LYS A 122 -21.03 -9.39 7.44
CA LYS A 122 -22.44 -8.94 7.43
C LYS A 122 -23.02 -8.99 8.84
N LEU A 123 -22.81 -10.08 9.57
CA LEU A 123 -23.26 -10.22 10.97
C LEU A 123 -22.65 -9.13 11.87
N TYR A 124 -21.34 -8.90 11.76
CA TYR A 124 -20.65 -7.85 12.50
C TYR A 124 -21.19 -6.45 12.18
N LEU A 125 -21.35 -6.11 10.90
CA LEU A 125 -21.89 -4.80 10.50
C LEU A 125 -23.33 -4.60 10.98
N ASN A 126 -24.15 -5.66 10.95
CA ASN A 126 -25.51 -5.62 11.49
C ASN A 126 -25.49 -5.43 13.02
N SER A 127 -24.54 -6.04 13.74
CA SER A 127 -24.40 -5.88 15.20
C SER A 127 -23.99 -4.45 15.60
N LEU A 128 -23.19 -3.78 14.76
CA LEU A 128 -22.80 -2.38 15.00
C LEU A 128 -23.95 -1.40 14.77
N GLN A 129 -24.99 -1.81 14.03
CA GLN A 129 -26.16 -0.98 13.78
C GLN A 129 -27.07 -1.00 15.03
N THR A 130 -26.58 -0.44 16.14
CA THR A 130 -27.43 -0.16 17.30
C THR A 130 -28.49 0.85 16.86
N VAL A 131 -29.74 0.41 16.80
CA VAL A 131 -30.86 1.28 16.44
C VAL A 131 -31.15 2.19 17.63
N THR A 132 -30.46 3.33 17.68
CA THR A 132 -30.73 4.38 18.68
C THR A 132 -32.15 4.91 18.44
N LYS A 133 -33.07 4.59 19.34
CA LYS A 133 -34.42 5.16 19.32
C LYS A 133 -34.32 6.65 19.70
N PRO A 134 -34.85 7.58 18.89
CA PRO A 134 -34.82 9.00 19.23
C PRO A 134 -35.64 9.25 20.51
N ARG A 135 -35.05 9.91 21.51
CA ARG A 135 -35.77 10.31 22.74
C ARG A 135 -36.55 11.61 22.58
N CYS A 136 -36.05 12.52 21.74
CA CYS A 136 -36.65 13.84 21.51
C CYS A 136 -37.54 13.83 20.25
N PRO A 137 -38.74 14.43 20.28
CA PRO A 137 -39.65 14.47 19.14
C PRO A 137 -39.05 15.18 17.91
N ALA A 138 -38.24 16.24 18.11
CA ALA A 138 -37.57 16.92 16.99
C ALA A 138 -36.56 16.00 16.26
N THR A 139 -35.84 15.17 17.02
CA THR A 139 -34.95 14.14 16.46
C THR A 139 -35.74 13.07 15.71
N LEU A 140 -36.90 12.68 16.25
CA LEU A 140 -37.81 11.73 15.59
C LEU A 140 -38.28 12.27 14.24
N ALA A 141 -38.76 13.51 14.17
CA ALA A 141 -39.19 14.13 12.92
C ALA A 141 -38.05 14.16 11.87
N THR A 142 -36.84 14.54 12.29
CA THR A 142 -35.65 14.54 11.42
C THR A 142 -35.32 13.12 10.93
N SER A 143 -35.41 12.12 11.81
CA SER A 143 -35.16 10.71 11.46
C SER A 143 -36.18 10.18 10.44
N MET A 144 -37.45 10.58 10.55
CA MET A 144 -38.51 10.20 9.61
C MET A 144 -38.25 10.78 8.22
N VAL A 145 -37.86 12.06 8.13
CA VAL A 145 -37.48 12.69 6.85
C VAL A 145 -36.29 11.99 6.21
N ALA A 146 -35.27 11.64 7.01
CA ALA A 146 -34.10 10.90 6.53
C ALA A 146 -34.46 9.49 6.02
N LEU A 147 -35.35 8.79 6.73
CA LEU A 147 -35.89 7.48 6.33
C LEU A 147 -36.61 7.57 4.98
N ASN A 148 -37.52 8.55 4.83
CA ASN A 148 -38.24 8.76 3.57
C ASN A 148 -37.30 9.07 2.40
N LYS A 149 -36.27 9.91 2.61
CA LYS A 149 -35.22 10.16 1.61
C LYS A 149 -34.48 8.87 1.23
N ARG A 150 -34.14 8.01 2.20
CA ARG A 150 -33.47 6.71 1.95
C ARG A 150 -34.36 5.78 1.13
N LEU A 151 -35.63 5.63 1.49
CA LEU A 151 -36.58 4.80 0.73
C LEU A 151 -36.78 5.30 -0.71
N LYS A 152 -36.90 6.63 -0.90
CA LYS A 152 -37.01 7.22 -2.24
C LYS A 152 -35.79 6.91 -3.11
N LYS A 153 -34.57 7.05 -2.56
CA LYS A 153 -33.32 6.69 -3.24
C LYS A 153 -33.27 5.20 -3.58
N GLN A 154 -33.68 4.32 -2.67
CA GLN A 154 -33.70 2.87 -2.91
C GLN A 154 -34.69 2.49 -4.02
N ARG A 155 -35.87 3.13 -4.06
CA ARG A 155 -36.83 2.95 -5.17
C ARG A 155 -36.26 3.42 -6.50
N GLN A 156 -35.56 4.56 -6.52
CA GLN A 156 -34.90 5.07 -7.73
C GLN A 156 -33.76 4.15 -8.20
N SER A 157 -32.94 3.63 -7.28
CA SER A 157 -31.84 2.75 -7.65
C SER A 157 -32.31 1.42 -8.26
N ARG A 158 -33.43 0.87 -7.76
CA ARG A 158 -34.05 -0.32 -8.36
C ARG A 158 -34.48 -0.05 -9.81
N LYS A 159 -35.15 1.08 -10.06
CA LYS A 159 -35.54 1.49 -11.43
C LYS A 159 -34.36 1.58 -12.39
N THR A 160 -33.19 2.00 -11.92
CA THR A 160 -31.99 2.09 -12.77
C THR A 160 -31.24 0.76 -12.91
N SER A 161 -31.33 -0.14 -11.91
CA SER A 161 -30.64 -1.43 -11.96
C SER A 161 -31.32 -2.43 -12.87
N ASP A 162 -32.61 -2.25 -13.14
CA ASP A 162 -33.39 -3.12 -14.02
C ASP A 162 -33.06 -2.92 -15.52
N PHE A 163 -31.99 -2.18 -15.83
CA PHE A 163 -31.35 -2.23 -17.15
C PHE A 163 -30.62 -3.58 -17.31
N VAL A 164 -31.40 -4.66 -17.41
CA VAL A 164 -30.96 -5.87 -18.08
C VAL A 164 -31.02 -5.51 -19.57
N PRO A 165 -29.90 -5.53 -20.32
CA PRO A 165 -29.99 -5.35 -21.76
C PRO A 165 -30.98 -6.39 -22.25
N ARG A 166 -32.06 -5.94 -22.91
CA ARG A 166 -32.98 -6.83 -23.62
C ARG A 166 -32.18 -7.46 -24.76
N ILE A 167 -31.42 -8.50 -24.44
CA ILE A 167 -31.00 -9.49 -25.42
C ILE A 167 -32.32 -10.11 -25.83
N ASN A 168 -32.88 -9.65 -26.95
CA ASN A 168 -34.21 -10.00 -27.43
C ASN A 168 -34.51 -11.48 -27.14
N PRO A 169 -35.30 -11.83 -26.11
CA PRO A 169 -35.45 -13.23 -25.72
C PRO A 169 -36.20 -14.03 -26.79
N GLY A 170 -36.92 -13.34 -27.69
CA GLY A 170 -37.59 -13.93 -28.85
C GLY A 170 -36.88 -13.73 -30.19
N SER A 171 -35.76 -12.99 -30.26
CA SER A 171 -34.96 -13.00 -31.48
C SER A 171 -34.09 -14.23 -31.39
N SER A 172 -34.46 -15.30 -32.08
CA SER A 172 -33.51 -16.38 -32.31
C SER A 172 -32.24 -15.73 -32.87
N MET A 173 -31.10 -16.03 -32.26
CA MET A 173 -29.79 -15.59 -32.75
C MET A 173 -29.42 -16.30 -34.06
N ASP A 174 -30.40 -16.86 -34.78
CA ASP A 174 -30.24 -17.62 -36.02
C ASP A 174 -29.55 -16.81 -37.10
N TYR A 175 -29.69 -15.48 -37.08
CA TYR A 175 -28.98 -14.60 -38.01
C TYR A 175 -27.45 -14.69 -37.85
N LEU A 176 -26.92 -15.06 -36.67
CA LEU A 176 -25.48 -15.27 -36.48
C LEU A 176 -24.96 -16.54 -37.15
N ASN A 177 -25.84 -17.52 -37.40
CA ASN A 177 -25.51 -18.73 -38.13
C ASN A 177 -25.72 -18.57 -39.64
N ARG A 178 -26.41 -17.50 -40.07
CA ARG A 178 -26.62 -17.17 -41.47
C ARG A 178 -25.42 -16.41 -42.02
N GLN A 179 -25.14 -16.61 -43.31
CA GLN A 179 -24.21 -15.75 -44.02
C GLN A 179 -24.68 -14.29 -43.92
N PRO A 180 -23.76 -13.32 -43.72
CA PRO A 180 -22.31 -13.41 -43.96
C PRO A 180 -21.46 -13.76 -42.73
N PHE A 181 -22.05 -14.06 -41.57
CA PHE A 181 -21.29 -14.21 -40.32
C PHE A 181 -20.54 -15.54 -40.21
N THR A 182 -21.03 -16.58 -40.87
CA THR A 182 -20.34 -17.87 -40.95
C THR A 182 -19.32 -17.83 -42.10
N PRO A 183 -18.01 -17.79 -41.83
CA PRO A 183 -17.00 -17.68 -42.88
C PRO A 183 -17.01 -18.94 -43.76
N LEU A 184 -17.13 -18.75 -45.08
CA LEU A 184 -16.92 -19.82 -46.06
C LEU A 184 -15.42 -20.10 -46.18
N VAL A 185 -14.91 -21.05 -45.39
CA VAL A 185 -13.51 -21.47 -45.45
C VAL A 185 -13.30 -22.33 -46.70
N LYS A 186 -13.05 -21.68 -47.85
CA LYS A 186 -12.80 -22.38 -49.14
C LYS A 186 -11.46 -23.12 -49.16
N SER A 187 -10.49 -22.66 -48.39
CA SER A 187 -9.16 -23.25 -48.28
C SER A 187 -8.52 -22.85 -46.95
N SER A 188 -8.01 -23.81 -46.19
CA SER A 188 -7.32 -23.57 -44.91
C SER A 188 -5.87 -23.07 -45.08
N PHE A 189 -5.37 -22.98 -46.32
CA PHE A 189 -3.99 -22.63 -46.59
C PHE A 189 -3.76 -21.11 -46.54
N THR A 190 -3.55 -20.59 -45.33
CA THR A 190 -3.05 -19.23 -45.14
C THR A 190 -1.56 -19.17 -45.44
N HIS A 191 -1.18 -18.52 -46.54
CA HIS A 191 0.21 -18.14 -46.78
C HIS A 191 0.64 -17.13 -45.71
N PRO A 192 1.76 -17.35 -45.00
CA PRO A 192 2.27 -16.38 -44.04
C PRO A 192 2.68 -15.12 -44.79
N LYS A 193 1.84 -14.08 -44.76
CA LYS A 193 2.21 -12.77 -45.30
C LYS A 193 3.34 -12.23 -44.42
N PRO A 194 4.53 -11.90 -44.96
CA PRO A 194 5.59 -11.30 -44.16
C PRO A 194 5.08 -9.94 -43.68
N PHE A 195 4.80 -9.82 -42.38
CA PHE A 195 4.51 -8.56 -41.75
C PHE A 195 5.78 -8.08 -41.08
N HIS A 196 6.20 -6.85 -41.41
CA HIS A 196 7.31 -6.22 -40.73
C HIS A 196 6.89 -5.96 -39.28
N LEU A 197 7.36 -6.83 -38.39
CA LEU A 197 7.17 -6.70 -36.97
C LEU A 197 7.96 -5.48 -36.48
N HIS A 198 7.30 -4.32 -36.41
CA HIS A 198 7.84 -3.09 -35.79
C HIS A 198 7.94 -3.21 -34.26
N THR A 199 8.37 -4.36 -33.76
CA THR A 199 8.41 -4.69 -32.32
C THR A 199 9.35 -3.74 -31.59
N SER A 200 10.51 -3.44 -32.20
CA SER A 200 11.49 -2.47 -31.66
C SER A 200 10.90 -1.06 -31.57
N GLU A 201 10.32 -0.54 -32.65
CA GLU A 201 9.66 0.78 -32.66
C GLU A 201 8.49 0.85 -31.68
N ARG A 202 7.67 -0.20 -31.60
CA ARG A 202 6.54 -0.28 -30.66
C ARG A 202 7.02 -0.27 -29.22
N ALA A 203 8.11 -0.97 -28.91
CA ALA A 203 8.73 -0.96 -27.58
C ALA A 203 9.25 0.44 -27.21
N LEU A 204 9.94 1.13 -28.14
CA LEU A 204 10.40 2.50 -27.93
C LEU A 204 9.22 3.47 -27.71
N ARG A 205 8.18 3.41 -28.54
CA ARG A 205 6.96 4.22 -28.38
C ARG A 205 6.30 3.97 -27.03
N ARG A 206 6.29 2.70 -26.57
CA ARG A 206 5.73 2.34 -25.26
C ARG A 206 6.55 2.88 -24.10
N GLN A 207 7.88 2.83 -24.18
CA GLN A 207 8.77 3.42 -23.18
C GLN A 207 8.51 4.92 -23.03
N VAL A 208 8.51 5.68 -24.15
CA VAL A 208 8.22 7.12 -24.15
C VAL A 208 6.82 7.42 -23.58
N TYR A 209 5.82 6.60 -23.91
CA TYR A 209 4.47 6.76 -23.35
C TYR A 209 4.46 6.54 -21.83
N ASP A 210 5.11 5.49 -21.35
CA ASP A 210 5.15 5.15 -19.92
C ASP A 210 5.91 6.23 -19.12
N GLU A 211 6.99 6.79 -19.67
CA GLU A 211 7.71 7.94 -19.09
C GLU A 211 6.82 9.18 -19.00
N ARG A 212 6.16 9.57 -20.10
CA ARG A 212 5.21 10.70 -20.11
C ARG A 212 4.07 10.49 -19.11
N LYS A 213 3.58 9.25 -19.00
CA LYS A 213 2.54 8.87 -18.03
C LYS A 213 3.05 9.04 -16.60
N ARG A 214 4.28 8.62 -16.28
CA ARG A 214 4.90 8.83 -14.95
C ARG A 214 4.99 10.31 -14.62
N ILE A 215 5.58 11.11 -15.50
CA ILE A 215 5.72 12.57 -15.31
C ILE A 215 4.35 13.23 -15.05
N ARG A 216 3.30 12.84 -15.80
CA ARG A 216 1.95 13.37 -15.59
C ARG A 216 1.37 13.00 -14.22
N MET A 217 1.62 11.77 -13.76
CA MET A 217 1.17 11.31 -12.44
C MET A 217 1.91 12.04 -11.32
N ASP A 218 3.21 12.25 -11.46
CA ASP A 218 4.04 12.94 -10.48
C ASP A 218 3.61 14.41 -10.35
N ARG A 219 3.42 15.11 -11.47
CA ARG A 219 2.87 16.49 -11.47
C ARG A 219 1.51 16.59 -10.79
N ARG A 220 0.62 15.63 -11.03
CA ARG A 220 -0.70 15.59 -10.39
C ARG A 220 -0.57 15.40 -8.88
N LEU A 221 0.38 14.56 -8.44
CA LEU A 221 0.65 14.34 -7.03
C LEU A 221 1.21 15.60 -6.38
N GLU A 222 2.17 16.28 -7.02
CA GLU A 222 2.74 17.56 -6.55
C GLU A 222 1.67 18.65 -6.40
N GLN A 223 0.76 18.77 -7.37
CA GLN A 223 -0.36 19.72 -7.26
C GLN A 223 -1.26 19.39 -6.06
N GLN A 224 -1.62 18.11 -5.89
CA GLN A 224 -2.47 17.68 -4.78
C GLN A 224 -1.81 17.92 -3.41
N THR A 225 -0.48 17.73 -3.30
CA THR A 225 0.23 18.00 -2.05
C THR A 225 0.27 19.49 -1.75
N ILE A 226 0.55 20.35 -2.75
CA ILE A 226 0.51 21.81 -2.59
C ILE A 226 -0.89 22.28 -2.16
N ASP A 227 -1.95 21.80 -2.82
CA ASP A 227 -3.34 22.13 -2.48
C ASP A 227 -3.73 21.68 -1.07
N TRP A 228 -3.23 20.51 -0.65
CA TRP A 228 -3.43 20.03 0.71
C TRP A 228 -2.71 20.91 1.73
N PHE A 229 -1.43 21.25 1.49
CA PHE A 229 -0.66 22.16 2.35
C PHE A 229 -1.29 23.55 2.44
N ALA A 230 -1.80 24.09 1.33
CA ALA A 230 -2.48 25.38 1.32
C ALA A 230 -3.75 25.37 2.18
N ARG A 231 -4.56 24.31 2.07
CA ARG A 231 -5.76 24.12 2.90
C ARG A 231 -5.40 24.01 4.37
N GLU A 232 -4.44 23.14 4.72
CA GLU A 232 -4.00 22.93 6.10
C GLU A 232 -3.50 24.24 6.73
N ARG A 233 -2.72 25.02 5.97
CA ARG A 233 -2.20 26.31 6.41
C ARG A 233 -3.32 27.33 6.62
N SER A 234 -4.34 27.35 5.76
CA SER A 234 -5.50 28.24 5.91
C SER A 234 -6.33 27.90 7.17
N GLU A 235 -6.52 26.61 7.45
CA GLU A 235 -7.22 26.13 8.64
C GLU A 235 -6.42 26.46 9.91
N TYR A 236 -5.09 26.26 9.90
CA TYR A 236 -4.21 26.67 10.99
C TYR A 236 -4.34 28.16 11.31
N PHE A 237 -4.37 29.04 10.28
CA PHE A 237 -4.54 30.47 10.50
C PHE A 237 -5.93 30.83 11.05
N LYS A 238 -6.99 30.15 10.59
CA LYS A 238 -8.34 30.33 11.16
C LYS A 238 -8.35 29.95 12.64
N LEU A 239 -7.82 28.78 13.00
CA LEU A 239 -7.75 28.32 14.39
C LEU A 239 -6.95 29.29 15.25
N ARG A 240 -5.79 29.75 14.77
CA ARG A 240 -4.95 30.71 15.50
C ARG A 240 -5.64 32.06 15.74
N LYS A 241 -6.50 32.52 14.80
CA LYS A 241 -7.32 33.72 14.98
C LYS A 241 -8.41 33.52 16.04
N MET A 242 -8.97 32.32 16.16
CA MET A 242 -10.01 32.00 17.15
C MET A 242 -9.44 31.79 18.56
N THR A 243 -8.18 31.36 18.67
CA THR A 243 -7.54 31.12 19.97
C THR A 243 -7.04 32.42 20.59
N ASN A 244 -7.61 32.83 21.73
CA ASN A 244 -7.14 33.93 22.58
C ASN A 244 -5.85 33.57 23.35
N PHE A 245 -4.95 32.77 22.76
CA PHE A 245 -3.71 32.39 23.39
C PHE A 245 -2.75 33.59 23.40
N LYS A 246 -2.77 34.34 24.50
CA LYS A 246 -1.68 35.26 24.84
C LYS A 246 -0.48 34.39 25.16
N ALA A 247 0.53 34.38 24.29
CA ALA A 247 1.81 33.78 24.62
C ALA A 247 2.21 34.33 26.00
N THR A 248 2.37 33.43 26.97
CA THR A 248 2.90 33.82 28.28
C THR A 248 4.18 34.61 28.01
N PRO A 249 4.28 35.86 28.49
CA PRO A 249 5.45 36.67 28.20
C PRO A 249 6.68 35.87 28.59
N ASN A 250 7.70 35.92 27.72
CA ASN A 250 8.95 35.20 27.94
C ASN A 250 9.41 35.42 29.39
N PRO A 251 9.54 34.36 30.21
CA PRO A 251 9.81 34.50 31.64
C PRO A 251 11.13 35.22 31.93
N TRP A 252 12.07 35.26 30.98
CA TRP A 252 13.33 36.00 31.12
C TRP A 252 13.24 37.48 30.76
N LYS A 253 12.11 37.95 30.22
CA LYS A 253 11.86 39.39 30.12
C LYS A 253 11.50 39.90 31.51
N GLN A 254 12.53 40.23 32.27
CA GLN A 254 12.40 40.96 33.53
C GLN A 254 11.63 42.26 33.25
N THR A 255 10.36 42.29 33.65
CA THR A 255 9.63 43.56 33.78
C THR A 255 10.43 44.39 34.76
N ARG A 256 11.05 45.48 34.29
CA ARG A 256 11.69 46.45 35.17
C ARG A 256 10.60 46.99 36.08
N VAL A 257 10.51 46.45 37.30
CA VAL A 257 9.71 47.02 38.37
C VAL A 257 10.37 48.36 38.66
N THR A 258 9.83 49.43 38.10
CA THR A 258 10.17 50.79 38.51
C THR A 258 9.73 50.91 39.95
N ALA A 259 10.66 50.64 40.86
CA ALA A 259 10.50 50.93 42.28
C ALA A 259 10.06 52.38 42.38
N ARG A 260 8.83 52.59 42.84
CA ARG A 260 8.34 53.91 43.26
C ARG A 260 9.33 54.41 44.30
N LYS A 261 10.20 55.33 43.90
CA LYS A 261 10.96 56.16 44.83
C LYS A 261 9.98 57.14 45.42
N ASP A 262 9.26 56.69 46.44
CA ASP A 262 8.60 57.58 47.39
C ASP A 262 9.72 58.12 48.28
N SER A 263 10.48 59.09 47.77
CA SER A 263 11.48 59.82 48.52
C SER A 263 11.18 61.32 48.41
N GLN A 264 10.43 61.79 49.42
CA GLN A 264 10.64 63.02 50.17
C GLN A 264 11.38 64.16 49.45
N ALA A 265 10.68 65.27 49.23
CA ALA A 265 11.30 66.59 49.17
C ALA A 265 10.29 67.65 49.66
N ALA A 266 10.63 68.23 50.82
CA ALA A 266 10.16 69.47 51.45
C ALA A 266 8.68 69.59 51.84
#